data_AF-A0A1F9VGP0-F1
#
_entry.id   AF-A0A1F9VGP0-F1
#
_cell.length_a   1.000
_cell.length_b   1.000
_cell.length_c   1.000
_cell.angle_alpha   90.00
_cell.angle_beta   90.00
_cell.angle_gamma   90.00
#
_symmetry.space_group_name_H-M   'P 1'
#
loop_
_entity.id
_entity.type
_entity.pdbx_description
1 polymer ?
#
loop_
_entity_poly.entity_id
_entity_poly.type
_entity_poly.pdbx_seq_one_letter_code
_entity_poly.pdbx_strand_id
1 'polypeptide(L)' 'MEDLITTKFLISKLSRSAKSIQRDVKKGMPRVILPSGSVRYRLSEIEAWIAKHNTKLKKKGKNA' A
#
# COMPACT_ATOMS: atom_id res chain seq x y z
N MET A 1 -9.76 8.65 16.21
CA MET A 1 -8.42 8.05 16.27
C MET A 1 -7.98 7.85 14.83
N GLU A 2 -6.99 8.60 14.32
CA GLU A 2 -6.53 8.44 12.93
C GLU A 2 -5.70 7.14 12.79
N ASP A 3 -6.08 6.30 11.83
CA ASP A 3 -5.55 4.94 11.61
C ASP A 3 -4.20 4.96 10.84
N LEU A 4 -3.22 5.71 11.35
CA LEU A 4 -1.90 5.82 10.75
C LEU A 4 -0.97 4.73 11.29
N ILE A 5 -0.74 3.70 10.46
CA ILE A 5 0.10 2.55 10.76
C ILE A 5 1.54 2.74 10.25
N THR A 6 2.50 2.07 10.90
CA THR A 6 3.91 2.10 10.51
C THR A 6 4.19 1.11 9.37
N THR A 7 5.33 1.28 8.68
CA THR A 7 5.79 0.32 7.66
C THR A 7 5.87 -1.11 8.21
N LYS A 8 6.33 -1.28 9.47
CA LYS A 8 6.47 -2.60 10.11
C LYS A 8 5.11 -3.28 10.29
N PHE A 9 4.12 -2.52 10.75
CA PHE A 9 2.75 -3.03 10.89
C PHE A 9 2.15 -3.37 9.53
N LEU A 10 2.38 -2.53 8.52
CA LEU A 10 1.90 -2.76 7.16
C LEU A 10 2.49 -4.03 6.51
N ILE A 11 3.79 -4.25 6.68
CA ILE A 11 4.50 -5.48 6.24
C ILE A 11 3.85 -6.72 6.85
N SER A 12 3.59 -6.68 8.15
CA SER A 12 2.95 -7.78 8.88
C SER A 12 1.51 -7.98 8.41
N LYS A 13 0.71 -6.91 8.30
CA LYS A 13 -0.70 -6.98 7.92
C LYS A 13 -0.91 -7.49 6.49
N LEU A 14 -0.06 -7.07 5.56
CA LEU A 14 -0.14 -7.49 4.16
C LEU A 14 0.61 -8.80 3.89
N SER A 15 1.34 -9.34 4.87
CA SER A 15 2.27 -10.46 4.68
C SER A 15 3.24 -10.22 3.51
N ARG A 16 3.78 -8.99 3.40
CA ARG A 16 4.67 -8.57 2.30
C ARG A 16 6.03 -8.17 2.84
N SER A 17 7.08 -8.43 2.06
CA SER A 17 8.43 -8.01 2.41
C SER A 17 8.62 -6.49 2.32
N ALA A 18 9.58 -5.94 3.08
CA ALA A 18 9.95 -4.52 3.01
C ALA A 18 10.31 -4.08 1.59
N LYS A 19 11.01 -4.94 0.83
CA LYS A 19 11.34 -4.72 -0.59
C LYS A 19 10.09 -4.57 -1.47
N SER A 20 9.01 -5.30 -1.17
CA SER A 20 7.75 -5.17 -1.90
C SER A 20 7.07 -3.84 -1.60
N ILE A 21 6.99 -3.44 -0.32
CA ILE A 21 6.45 -2.13 0.06
C ILE A 21 7.26 -1.00 -0.58
N GLN A 22 8.60 -1.07 -0.60
CA GLN A 22 9.42 -0.07 -1.29
C GLN A 22 9.12 0.02 -2.80
N ARG A 23 8.89 -1.11 -3.47
CA ARG A 23 8.47 -1.12 -4.89
C ARG A 23 7.11 -0.47 -5.07
N ASP A 24 6.17 -0.71 -4.16
CA ASP A 24 4.85 -0.10 -4.23
C ASP A 24 4.93 1.41 -3.99
N VAL A 25 5.73 1.86 -3.03
CA VAL A 25 6.04 3.29 -2.80
C VAL A 25 6.63 3.92 -4.06
N LYS A 26 7.59 3.26 -4.73
CA LYS A 26 8.12 3.73 -6.02
C LYS A 26 7.07 3.78 -7.14
N LYS A 27 6.02 2.97 -7.06
CA LYS A 27 4.87 2.96 -8.00
C LYS A 27 3.78 3.98 -7.64
N GLY A 28 3.99 4.81 -6.62
CA GLY A 28 3.03 5.81 -6.19
C GLY A 28 2.04 5.33 -5.14
N MET A 29 2.41 4.35 -4.31
CA MET A 29 1.61 3.96 -3.14
C MET A 29 1.46 5.14 -2.16
N PRO A 30 0.23 5.43 -1.68
CA PRO A 30 -0.02 6.52 -0.75
C PRO A 30 0.82 6.40 0.51
N ARG A 31 1.38 7.50 1.00
CA ARG A 31 2.12 7.54 2.26
C ARG A 31 2.00 8.92 2.90
N VAL A 32 2.01 8.95 4.22
CA VAL A 32 1.98 10.17 5.03
C VAL A 32 3.37 10.35 5.63
N ILE A 33 4.03 11.44 5.27
CA ILE A 33 5.32 11.82 5.85
C ILE A 33 5.02 12.78 6.99
N LEU A 34 5.29 12.36 8.23
CA LEU A 34 5.13 13.19 9.40
C LEU A 34 6.23 14.27 9.44
N PRO A 35 6.01 15.39 10.13
CA PRO A 35 7.04 16.43 10.31
C PRO A 35 8.36 15.90 10.92
N SER A 36 8.30 14.80 11.68
CA SER A 36 9.46 14.09 12.21
C SER A 36 10.26 13.29 11.17
N GLY A 37 9.86 13.30 9.89
CA GLY A 37 10.43 12.47 8.83
C GLY A 37 9.96 11.01 8.86
N SER A 38 9.15 10.61 9.85
CA SER A 38 8.60 9.26 9.94
C SER A 38 7.52 9.04 8.87
N VAL A 39 7.61 7.92 8.16
CA VAL A 39 6.60 7.52 7.18
C VAL A 39 5.53 6.65 7.84
N ARG A 40 4.28 7.04 7.69
CA ARG A 40 3.10 6.27 8.08
C ARG A 40 2.17 6.05 6.88
N TYR A 41 1.22 5.13 7.05
CA TYR A 41 0.28 4.73 6.01
C TYR A 41 -1.11 4.66 6.60
N ARG A 42 -2.13 5.00 5.80
CA ARG A 42 -3.52 4.73 6.15
C ARG A 42 -3.91 3.39 5.56
N LEU A 43 -4.32 2.44 6.40
CA LEU A 43 -4.57 1.06 5.96
C LEU A 43 -5.61 1.00 4.84
N SER A 44 -6.74 1.70 4.98
CA SER A 44 -7.83 1.71 3.99
C SER A 44 -7.38 2.26 2.62
N GLU A 45 -6.54 3.30 2.59
CA GLU A 45 -5.99 3.84 1.34
C GLU A 45 -5.03 2.85 0.68
N ILE A 46 -4.23 2.15 1.48
CA ILE A 46 -3.33 1.12 0.98
C ILE A 46 -4.11 -0.05 0.39
N GLU A 47 -5.15 -0.54 1.09
CA GLU A 47 -5.98 -1.64 0.61
C GLU A 47 -6.66 -1.28 -0.71
N ALA A 48 -7.23 -0.08 -0.83
CA ALA A 48 -7.82 0.42 -2.06
C ALA A 48 -6.78 0.55 -3.20
N TRP A 49 -5.59 1.07 -2.90
CA TRP A 49 -4.51 1.17 -3.88
C TRP A 49 -4.04 -0.21 -4.36
N ILE A 50 -3.84 -1.15 -3.43
CA ILE A 50 -3.45 -2.53 -3.76
C ILE A 50 -4.52 -3.20 -4.61
N ALA A 51 -5.81 -3.05 -4.28
CA ALA A 51 -6.91 -3.57 -5.09
C ALA A 51 -6.88 -3.00 -6.52
N LYS A 52 -6.66 -1.69 -6.67
CA LYS A 52 -6.54 -1.02 -7.98
C LYS A 52 -5.29 -1.42 -8.77
N HIS A 53 -4.18 -1.74 -8.09
CA HIS A 53 -2.92 -2.14 -8.73
C HIS A 53 -2.82 -3.64 -9.02
N ASN A 54 -3.43 -4.51 -8.21
CA ASN A 54 -3.51 -5.96 -8.47
C ASN A 54 -4.51 -6.31 -9.57
N THR A 55 -5.55 -5.50 -9.77
CA THR A 55 -6.52 -5.68 -10.88
C THR A 55 -5.90 -5.50 -12.26
N LYS A 56 -4.70 -4.89 -12.38
CA LYS A 56 -3.95 -4.84 -13.65
C LYS A 56 -3.37 -6.20 -14.10
N LEU A 57 -3.41 -7.24 -13.26
CA LEU A 57 -3.07 -8.62 -13.64
C LEU A 57 -4.26 -9.42 -14.22
N LYS A 58 -5.46 -8.83 -14.28
CA LYS A 58 -6.60 -9.35 -15.05
C LYS A 58 -7.21 -8.29 -15.96
N LYS A 59 -6.45 -7.83 -16.94
CA LYS A 59 -7.00 -7.44 -18.26
C LYS A 59 -6.56 -8.43 -19.33
N LYS A 60 -7.01 -9.68 -19.15
CA LYS A 60 -7.24 -10.69 -20.21
C LYS A 60 -8.39 -11.56 -19.69
N GLY A 61 -9.60 -11.17 -20.03
CA GLY A 61 -10.82 -11.85 -19.58
C GLY A 61 -11.98 -10.89 -19.70
N LYS A 62 -12.74 -11.06 -20.78
CA LYS A 62 -14.00 -10.40 -21.10
C LYS A 62 -14.90 -10.34 -19.86
N ASN A 63 -15.52 -9.19 -19.59
CA ASN A 63 -16.82 -9.18 -18.93
C ASN A 63 -17.83 -8.91 -20.04
N ALA A 64 -18.32 -10.01 -20.62
CA ALA A 64 -19.56 -10.11 -21.36
C ALA A 64 -20.64 -10.57 -20.38
#